data_AF-A0A227J6H2-F1
#
_entry.id   AF-A0A227J6H2-F1
#
_cell.length_a   1.000
_cell.length_b   1.000
_cell.length_c   1.000
_cell.angle_alpha   90.00
_cell.angle_beta   90.00
_cell.angle_gamma   90.00
#
_symmetry.space_group_name_H-M   'P 1'
#
loop_
_entity.id
_entity.type
_entity.pdbx_description
1 polymer ?
#
loop_
_entity_poly.entity_id
_entity_poly.type
_entity_poly.pdbx_seq_one_letter_code
_entity_poly.pdbx_strand_id
1 'polypeptide(L)'
;DPNLPSYDEMRKQGIYKKQFDRPHVAFEDFRRDPEANPLPSPSGKIEIYSETLAKINEEWELDEDESITPLPEYVSTFNGWDSPDRKEFPLQLTGFHYKSRAHSTYGNVDILKAAAPQELWI
;
A
#
# COMPACT_ATOMS: atom_id res chain seq x y z
N ASP A 1 7.92 22.87 10.51
CA ASP A 1 6.97 23.76 9.82
C ASP A 1 6.93 25.07 10.62
N PRO A 2 7.40 26.19 10.05
CA PRO A 2 7.50 27.47 10.77
C PRO A 2 6.14 28.07 11.16
N ASN A 3 5.04 27.57 10.60
CA ASN A 3 3.69 28.05 10.90
C ASN A 3 3.03 27.29 12.07
N LEU A 4 3.70 26.32 12.68
CA LEU A 4 3.16 25.62 13.83
C LEU A 4 3.15 26.52 15.07
N PRO A 5 2.03 26.57 15.82
CA PRO A 5 2.01 27.24 17.12
C PRO A 5 3.01 26.62 18.09
N SER A 6 3.44 27.40 19.09
CA SER A 6 4.27 26.87 20.17
C SER A 6 3.55 25.74 20.92
N TYR A 7 4.29 24.95 21.69
CA TYR A 7 3.71 23.87 22.50
C TYR A 7 2.61 24.39 23.44
N ASP A 8 2.84 25.51 24.13
CA ASP A 8 1.89 26.09 25.09
C ASP A 8 0.63 26.62 24.40
N GLU A 9 0.77 27.24 23.23
CA GLU A 9 -0.36 27.67 22.41
C GLU A 9 -1.14 26.46 21.89
N MET A 10 -0.43 25.40 21.46
CA MET A 10 -1.03 24.17 20.97
C MET A 10 -1.84 23.44 22.04
N ARG A 11 -1.33 23.40 23.26
CA ARG A 11 -2.04 22.83 24.42
C ARG A 11 -3.31 23.60 24.75
N LYS A 12 -3.34 24.93 24.56
CA LYS A 12 -4.51 25.77 24.82
C LYS A 12 -5.55 25.69 23.70
N GLN A 13 -5.14 25.71 22.44
CA GLN A 13 -6.04 25.71 21.28
C GLN A 13 -6.66 24.32 21.01
N GLY A 14 -5.96 23.23 21.39
CA GLY A 14 -6.36 21.84 21.15
C GLY A 14 -6.19 21.36 19.69
N ILE A 15 -6.64 22.16 18.71
CA ILE A 15 -6.60 21.81 17.28
C ILE A 15 -5.90 22.92 16.49
N TYR A 16 -4.95 22.54 15.63
CA TYR A 16 -4.39 23.37 14.58
C TYR A 16 -4.81 22.80 13.22
N LYS A 17 -5.52 23.58 12.41
CA LYS A 17 -5.92 23.18 11.06
C LYS A 17 -5.14 24.00 10.03
N LYS A 18 -4.20 23.36 9.35
CA LYS A 18 -3.46 23.97 8.23
C LYS A 18 -4.37 24.07 7.00
N GLN A 19 -4.48 25.28 6.46
CA GLN A 19 -5.14 25.53 5.18
C GLN A 19 -4.10 25.53 4.06
N PHE A 20 -4.51 25.11 2.87
CA PHE A 20 -3.69 25.14 1.67
C PHE A 20 -4.43 25.92 0.60
N ASP A 21 -3.73 26.79 -0.13
CA ASP A 21 -4.35 27.67 -1.14
C ASP A 21 -4.86 26.90 -2.36
N ARG A 22 -4.34 25.69 -2.59
CA ARG A 22 -4.75 24.80 -3.67
C ARG A 22 -4.60 23.32 -3.30
N PRO A 23 -5.31 22.41 -3.99
CA PRO A 23 -5.08 20.97 -3.87
C PRO A 23 -3.64 20.59 -4.24
N HIS A 24 -3.11 19.58 -3.55
CA HIS A 24 -1.83 18.99 -3.91
C HIS A 24 -1.95 18.17 -5.20
N VAL A 25 -1.00 18.36 -6.12
CA VAL A 25 -0.87 17.55 -7.34
C VAL A 25 0.38 16.68 -7.19
N ALA A 26 0.19 15.37 -7.00
CA ALA A 26 1.29 14.43 -6.81
C ALA A 26 2.22 14.44 -8.04
N PHE A 27 3.54 14.53 -7.84
CA PHE A 27 4.56 14.60 -8.91
C PHE A 27 4.47 15.81 -9.85
N GLU A 28 3.84 16.92 -9.44
CA GLU A 28 3.73 18.12 -10.28
C GLU A 28 5.09 18.63 -10.78
N ASP A 29 6.05 18.80 -9.88
CA ASP A 29 7.36 19.36 -10.23
C ASP A 29 8.15 18.43 -11.16
N PHE A 30 8.16 17.11 -10.88
CA PHE A 30 8.75 16.11 -11.79
C PHE A 30 8.10 16.13 -13.18
N ARG A 31 6.77 16.30 -13.28
CA ARG A 31 6.10 16.40 -14.58
C ARG A 31 6.40 17.68 -15.33
N ARG A 32 6.67 18.78 -14.61
CA ARG A 32 7.02 20.08 -15.21
C ARG A 32 8.46 20.10 -15.69
N ASP A 33 9.38 19.58 -14.88
CA ASP A 33 10.81 19.53 -15.18
C ASP A 33 11.45 18.33 -14.46
N PRO A 34 11.54 17.17 -15.14
CA PRO A 34 12.08 15.95 -14.55
C PRO A 34 13.61 15.99 -14.38
N GLU A 35 14.32 16.86 -15.10
CA GLU A 35 15.77 17.00 -14.96
C GLU A 35 16.11 17.82 -13.70
N ALA A 36 15.35 18.89 -13.44
CA ALA A 36 15.50 19.68 -12.23
C ALA A 36 14.90 19.02 -10.97
N ASN A 37 13.90 18.14 -11.14
CA ASN A 37 13.18 17.48 -10.04
C ASN A 37 13.18 15.95 -10.19
N PRO A 38 14.36 15.29 -10.23
CA PRO A 38 14.43 13.85 -10.46
C PRO A 38 13.77 13.06 -9.34
N LEU A 39 13.24 11.88 -9.68
CA LEU A 39 12.76 10.92 -8.69
C LEU A 39 13.94 10.27 -7.94
N PRO A 40 13.72 9.75 -6.72
CA PRO A 40 14.74 9.03 -5.95
C PRO A 40 14.97 7.60 -6.48
N SER A 41 15.08 7.45 -7.80
CA SER A 41 15.45 6.20 -8.49
C SER A 41 16.86 6.33 -9.08
N PRO A 42 17.55 5.22 -9.37
CA PRO A 42 18.87 5.24 -10.02
C PRO A 42 18.91 6.09 -11.29
N SER A 43 17.89 6.01 -12.15
CA SER A 43 17.80 6.80 -13.39
C SER A 43 17.28 8.23 -13.20
N GLY A 44 16.82 8.60 -12.00
CA GLY A 44 16.10 9.85 -11.76
C GLY A 44 14.69 9.92 -12.38
N LYS A 45 14.21 8.82 -12.98
CA LYS A 45 12.93 8.71 -13.71
C LYS A 45 12.06 7.58 -13.15
N ILE A 46 10.85 7.43 -13.69
CA ILE A 46 10.04 6.22 -13.46
C ILE A 46 10.72 5.06 -14.20
N GLU A 47 11.17 4.06 -13.45
CA GLU A 47 11.84 2.88 -14.00
C GLU A 47 10.81 1.84 -14.44
N ILE A 48 10.57 1.76 -15.76
CA ILE A 48 9.74 0.70 -16.34
C ILE A 48 10.46 -0.64 -16.22
N TYR A 49 11.77 -0.65 -16.51
CA TYR A 49 12.67 -1.75 -16.24
C TYR A 49 13.54 -1.40 -15.02
N SER A 50 13.61 -2.28 -14.03
CA SER A 50 14.45 -2.06 -12.84
C SER A 50 15.71 -2.93 -12.86
N GLU A 51 16.86 -2.29 -13.07
CA GLU A 51 18.18 -2.96 -12.95
C GLU A 51 18.41 -3.49 -11.53
N THR A 52 17.88 -2.82 -10.52
CA THR A 52 17.93 -3.27 -9.13
C THR A 52 17.20 -4.60 -8.95
N LEU A 53 15.99 -4.74 -9.51
CA LEU A 53 15.24 -6.01 -9.44
C LEU A 53 15.89 -7.09 -10.30
N ALA A 54 16.46 -6.74 -11.45
CA ALA A 54 17.22 -7.69 -12.28
C ALA A 54 18.37 -8.31 -11.48
N LYS A 55 19.14 -7.47 -10.78
CA LYS A 55 20.24 -7.91 -9.92
C LYS A 55 19.75 -8.78 -8.75
N ILE A 56 18.66 -8.39 -8.10
CA ILE A 56 18.06 -9.21 -7.03
C ILE A 56 17.67 -10.59 -7.55
N ASN A 57 17.04 -10.66 -8.72
CA ASN A 57 16.65 -11.92 -9.35
C ASN A 57 17.85 -12.81 -9.74
N GLU A 58 19.01 -12.23 -10.03
CA GLU A 58 20.26 -12.96 -10.30
C GLU A 58 20.95 -13.46 -9.02
N GLU A 59 20.86 -12.71 -7.93
CA GLU A 59 21.65 -12.95 -6.71
C GLU A 59 20.90 -13.71 -5.62
N TRP A 60 19.56 -13.64 -5.58
CA TRP A 60 18.76 -14.28 -4.54
C TRP A 60 18.43 -15.72 -4.91
N GLU A 61 18.50 -16.60 -3.92
CA GLU A 61 17.92 -17.95 -4.02
C GLU A 61 16.41 -17.82 -3.73
N LEU A 62 15.59 -18.18 -4.72
CA LEU A 62 14.13 -18.15 -4.66
C LEU A 62 13.59 -19.57 -4.71
N ASP A 63 12.44 -19.81 -4.08
CA ASP A 63 11.72 -21.07 -4.21
C ASP A 63 11.15 -21.24 -5.65
N GLU A 64 10.80 -22.47 -6.05
CA GLU A 64 10.36 -22.78 -7.42
C GLU A 64 9.10 -21.98 -7.85
N ASP A 65 8.27 -21.60 -6.89
CA ASP A 65 7.04 -20.83 -7.08
C ASP A 65 7.20 -19.32 -6.80
N GLU A 66 8.43 -18.86 -6.57
CA GLU A 66 8.76 -17.46 -6.37
C GLU A 66 9.43 -16.85 -7.61
N SER A 67 9.13 -15.57 -7.88
CA SER A 67 9.73 -14.85 -9.00
C SER A 67 9.86 -13.36 -8.69
N ILE A 68 10.99 -12.78 -9.07
CA ILE A 68 11.23 -11.34 -9.03
C ILE A 68 11.60 -10.89 -10.45
N THR A 69 10.74 -10.13 -11.10
CA THR A 69 10.96 -9.71 -12.48
C THR A 69 11.35 -8.23 -12.56
N PRO A 70 12.28 -7.85 -13.45
CA PRO A 70 12.64 -6.45 -13.66
C PRO A 70 11.59 -5.66 -14.45
N LEU A 71 10.63 -6.36 -15.07
CA LEU A 71 9.46 -5.81 -15.74
C LEU A 71 8.17 -6.30 -15.06
N PRO A 72 7.06 -5.55 -15.17
CA PRO A 72 5.76 -6.07 -14.76
C PRO A 72 5.35 -7.28 -15.60
N GLU A 73 5.25 -8.44 -14.96
CA GLU A 73 4.87 -9.71 -15.58
C GLU A 73 3.79 -10.40 -14.75
N TYR A 74 2.98 -11.26 -15.38
CA TYR A 74 2.07 -12.12 -14.65
C TYR A 74 2.85 -13.31 -14.08
N VAL A 75 2.83 -13.45 -12.76
CA VAL A 75 3.40 -14.59 -12.03
C VAL A 75 2.27 -15.25 -11.26
N SER A 76 2.05 -16.55 -11.49
CA SER A 76 1.09 -17.32 -10.71
C SER A 76 1.59 -17.51 -9.28
N THR A 77 0.68 -17.61 -8.32
CA THR A 77 1.01 -17.85 -6.91
C THR A 77 0.58 -19.26 -6.50
N PHE A 78 1.19 -19.82 -5.45
CA PHE A 78 0.96 -21.20 -4.98
C PHE A 78 -0.53 -21.60 -4.85
N ASN A 79 -1.39 -20.69 -4.38
CA ASN A 79 -2.84 -20.87 -4.27
C ASN A 79 -3.62 -19.90 -5.18
N GLY A 80 -3.05 -19.62 -6.35
CA GLY A 80 -3.62 -18.77 -7.37
C GLY A 80 -4.88 -19.36 -8.03
N TRP A 81 -5.45 -18.59 -8.97
CA TRP A 81 -6.67 -19.00 -9.68
C TRP A 81 -6.45 -20.23 -10.59
N ASP A 82 -5.22 -20.50 -10.99
CA ASP A 82 -4.77 -21.61 -11.83
C ASP A 82 -4.18 -22.77 -11.01
N SER A 83 -4.18 -22.68 -9.67
CA SER A 83 -3.70 -23.74 -8.79
C SER A 83 -4.50 -25.04 -8.97
N PRO A 84 -3.82 -26.21 -9.09
CA PRO A 84 -4.50 -27.50 -9.21
C PRO A 84 -5.35 -27.85 -7.98
N ASP A 85 -5.02 -27.29 -6.81
CA ASP A 85 -5.70 -27.50 -5.54
C ASP A 85 -7.15 -26.99 -5.56
N ARG A 86 -7.50 -26.11 -6.50
CA ARG A 86 -8.88 -25.65 -6.69
C ARG A 86 -9.87 -26.75 -7.03
N LYS A 87 -9.40 -27.93 -7.47
CA LYS A 87 -10.24 -29.12 -7.64
C LYS A 87 -10.79 -29.63 -6.32
N GLU A 88 -10.04 -29.46 -5.24
CA GLU A 88 -10.43 -29.84 -3.87
C GLU A 88 -10.95 -28.63 -3.07
N PHE A 89 -10.32 -27.47 -3.23
CA PHE A 89 -10.63 -26.21 -2.54
C PHE A 89 -11.11 -25.13 -3.54
N PRO A 90 -12.38 -25.18 -3.99
CA PRO A 90 -12.84 -24.35 -5.12
C PRO A 90 -13.03 -22.86 -4.79
N LEU A 91 -13.09 -22.49 -3.51
CA LEU A 91 -13.33 -21.13 -3.04
C LEU A 91 -12.01 -20.47 -2.62
N GLN A 92 -11.78 -19.24 -3.08
CA GLN A 92 -10.65 -18.42 -2.63
C GLN A 92 -11.07 -17.59 -1.41
N LEU A 93 -10.32 -17.69 -0.31
CA LEU A 93 -10.56 -16.89 0.88
C LEU A 93 -9.77 -15.59 0.84
N THR A 94 -10.46 -14.46 0.70
CA THR A 94 -9.84 -13.13 0.69
C THR A 94 -10.06 -12.41 2.01
N GLY A 95 -8.97 -11.97 2.66
CA GLY A 95 -9.02 -11.20 3.90
C GLY A 95 -9.08 -9.68 3.65
N PHE A 96 -10.28 -9.12 3.52
CA PHE A 96 -10.45 -7.67 3.39
C PHE A 96 -10.54 -6.97 4.77
N HIS A 97 -10.18 -5.68 4.81
CA HIS A 97 -10.36 -4.86 6.00
C HIS A 97 -11.84 -4.73 6.34
N TYR A 98 -12.21 -5.13 7.57
CA TYR A 98 -13.60 -5.19 7.98
C TYR A 98 -14.15 -3.83 8.41
N LYS A 99 -15.38 -3.52 8.00
CA LYS A 99 -16.00 -2.19 8.16
C LYS A 99 -16.08 -1.67 9.60
N SER A 100 -16.19 -2.55 10.60
CA SER A 100 -16.45 -2.15 12.00
C SER A 100 -15.24 -2.18 12.92
N ARG A 101 -14.03 -2.43 12.38
CA ARG A 101 -12.81 -2.52 13.18
C ARG A 101 -11.58 -2.05 12.42
N ALA A 102 -10.60 -1.54 13.15
CA ALA A 102 -9.27 -1.26 12.63
C ALA A 102 -8.37 -2.44 13.00
N HIS A 103 -8.21 -3.38 12.08
CA HIS A 103 -7.62 -4.69 12.34
C HIS A 103 -8.40 -5.42 13.47
N SER A 104 -7.77 -5.70 14.62
CA SER A 104 -8.44 -6.27 15.79
C SER A 104 -9.04 -5.20 16.72
N THR A 105 -8.63 -3.94 16.59
CA THR A 105 -9.10 -2.84 17.44
C THR A 105 -10.58 -2.60 17.22
N TYR A 106 -11.32 -2.42 18.31
CA TYR A 106 -12.79 -2.32 18.36
C TYR A 106 -13.54 -3.63 18.11
N GLY A 107 -12.82 -4.72 17.78
CA GLY A 107 -13.40 -6.05 17.65
C GLY A 107 -13.96 -6.62 18.96
N ASN A 108 -13.85 -5.91 20.08
CA ASN A 108 -14.42 -6.23 21.39
C ASN A 108 -15.61 -5.35 21.78
N VAL A 109 -15.98 -4.35 20.97
CA VAL A 109 -17.06 -3.41 21.29
C VAL A 109 -18.41 -4.02 20.89
N ASP A 110 -19.26 -4.28 21.88
CA ASP A 110 -20.51 -5.04 21.69
C ASP A 110 -21.48 -4.38 20.70
N ILE A 111 -21.65 -3.06 20.78
CA ILE A 111 -22.54 -2.33 19.86
C ILE A 111 -22.07 -2.41 18.40
N LEU A 112 -20.75 -2.42 18.18
CA LEU A 112 -20.18 -2.54 16.83
C LEU A 112 -20.29 -3.97 16.29
N LYS A 113 -20.11 -4.97 17.15
CA LYS A 113 -20.36 -6.38 16.79
C LYS A 113 -21.82 -6.63 16.42
N ALA A 114 -22.75 -6.07 17.18
CA ALA A 114 -24.17 -6.20 16.92
C ALA A 114 -24.58 -5.49 15.61
N ALA A 115 -24.05 -4.30 15.34
CA ALA A 115 -24.34 -3.54 14.13
C ALA A 115 -23.68 -4.13 12.87
N ALA A 116 -22.54 -4.80 13.02
CA ALA A 116 -21.76 -5.37 11.94
C ALA A 116 -21.19 -6.74 12.35
N PRO A 117 -22.02 -7.79 12.28
CA PRO A 117 -21.60 -9.15 12.61
C PRO A 117 -20.48 -9.64 11.71
N GLN A 118 -19.56 -10.45 12.26
CA GLN A 118 -18.57 -11.12 11.42
C GLN A 118 -19.27 -12.12 10.51
N GLU A 119 -19.11 -11.94 9.21
CA GLU A 119 -19.79 -12.70 8.18
C GLU A 119 -18.79 -13.15 7.13
N LEU A 120 -19.09 -14.30 6.50
CA LEU A 120 -18.45 -14.73 5.29
C LEU A 120 -19.33 -14.31 4.11
N TRP A 121 -18.73 -13.62 3.13
CA TRP A 121 -19.42 -13.24 1.90
C TRP A 121 -19.22 -14.35 0.88
N ILE A 122 -20.31 -14.92 0.36
CA ILE A 122 -20.33 -15.97 -0.67
C ILE A 122 -21.31 -15.55 -1.76
#